data_AF-A0A959H370-F1
#
_entry.id   AF-A0A959H370-F1
#
_cell.length_a   1.000
_cell.length_b   1.000
_cell.length_c   1.000
_cell.angle_alpha   90.00
_cell.angle_beta   90.00
_cell.angle_gamma   90.00
#
_symmetry.space_group_name_H-M   'P 1'
#
loop_
_entity.id
_entity.type
_entity.pdbx_description
1 polymer ?
#
loop_
_entity_poly.entity_id
_entity_poly.type
_entity_poly.pdbx_seq_one_letter_code
_entity_poly.pdbx_strand_id
1 'polypeptide(L)'
;MRCLFSFLLITASVLPGYAQEYQELRVPYYSESVRITYSPGFLSPGKPALDDRSLYQHFQALGKTDYTPLLRSLKQARKIFQLNDWMYYQLMRKTLDELFAGRSAVEKELAAWFLLSQAGYDTRLAYLEEEAFLYVYTQDAVFEAPVIEDNGRLFVNLTNIRARGGKQRALYLLNFQANPKGNAFSFKLAELPLLRPRETSMTVRFRFRGQWRQLEVAADQNIRDYMAEYPLIDESQYLDIPLSPTLSASLLPQLHQLAKDKSV
;
A
#
# COMPACT_ATOMS: atom_id res chain seq x y z
N MET A 1 -78.01 20.70 -7.99
CA MET A 1 -76.66 20.57 -7.41
C MET A 1 -75.95 19.43 -8.12
N ARG A 2 -74.99 19.71 -9.00
CA ARG A 2 -74.15 18.72 -9.69
C ARG A 2 -72.69 18.97 -9.27
N CYS A 3 -72.12 18.09 -8.47
CA CYS A 3 -70.70 18.11 -8.13
C CYS A 3 -69.90 17.43 -9.25
N LEU A 4 -69.01 18.18 -9.90
CA LEU A 4 -67.96 17.64 -10.77
C LEU A 4 -66.78 17.18 -9.91
N PHE A 5 -66.42 15.91 -10.02
CA PHE A 5 -65.13 15.38 -9.55
C PHE A 5 -64.03 15.77 -10.54
N SER A 6 -63.09 16.62 -10.13
CA SER A 6 -61.84 16.86 -10.87
C SER A 6 -60.80 15.82 -10.46
N PHE A 7 -60.40 14.98 -11.40
CA PHE A 7 -59.27 14.07 -11.27
C PHE A 7 -57.97 14.86 -11.44
N LEU A 8 -57.23 15.03 -10.36
CA LEU A 8 -55.89 15.61 -10.39
C LEU A 8 -54.89 14.49 -10.73
N LEU A 9 -54.42 14.45 -11.98
CA LEU A 9 -53.30 13.58 -12.39
C LEU A 9 -52.00 14.15 -11.82
N ILE A 10 -51.50 13.54 -10.74
CA ILE A 10 -50.16 13.79 -10.23
C ILE A 10 -49.18 13.07 -11.16
N THR A 11 -48.51 13.82 -12.03
CA THR A 11 -47.35 13.34 -12.76
C THR A 11 -46.16 13.36 -11.81
N ALA A 12 -45.77 12.19 -11.30
CA ALA A 12 -44.52 12.02 -10.58
C ALA A 12 -43.37 12.23 -11.56
N SER A 13 -42.74 13.40 -11.49
CA SER A 13 -41.48 13.69 -12.18
C SER A 13 -40.38 12.94 -11.44
N VAL A 14 -39.98 11.79 -12.00
CA VAL A 14 -38.76 11.10 -11.57
C VAL A 14 -37.59 11.98 -12.02
N LEU A 15 -37.01 12.75 -11.09
CA LEU A 15 -35.73 13.40 -11.31
C LEU A 15 -34.71 12.30 -11.67
N PRO A 16 -33.94 12.42 -12.75
CA PRO A 16 -32.83 11.51 -12.99
C PRO A 16 -31.80 11.75 -11.89
N GLY A 17 -31.85 10.93 -10.85
CA GLY A 17 -30.70 10.75 -9.98
C GLY A 17 -29.58 10.25 -10.89
N TYR A 18 -28.52 11.03 -11.05
CA TYR A 18 -27.28 10.56 -11.65
C TYR A 18 -26.84 9.32 -10.86
N ALA A 19 -27.12 8.13 -11.39
CA ALA A 19 -26.53 6.92 -10.86
C ALA A 19 -25.03 7.08 -11.05
N GLN A 20 -24.29 7.33 -9.97
CA GLN A 20 -22.83 7.31 -10.02
C GLN A 20 -22.41 5.88 -10.37
N GLU A 21 -22.00 5.68 -11.61
CA GLU A 21 -21.59 4.37 -12.11
C GLU A 21 -20.17 4.08 -11.66
N TYR A 22 -20.05 3.53 -10.44
CA TYR A 22 -18.79 3.01 -9.94
C TYR A 22 -18.40 1.74 -10.70
N GLN A 23 -17.11 1.59 -10.95
CA GLN A 23 -16.54 0.41 -11.57
C GLN A 23 -15.79 -0.44 -10.54
N GLU A 24 -15.64 -1.71 -10.86
CA GLU A 24 -14.89 -2.66 -10.05
C GLU A 24 -13.67 -3.18 -10.81
N LEU A 25 -12.55 -3.27 -10.10
CA LEU A 25 -11.31 -3.87 -10.55
C LEU A 25 -10.95 -5.01 -9.58
N ARG A 26 -10.47 -6.14 -10.13
CA ARG A 26 -9.90 -7.23 -9.34
C ARG A 26 -8.39 -7.17 -9.42
N VAL A 27 -7.76 -6.79 -8.31
CA VAL A 27 -6.30 -6.65 -8.23
C VAL A 27 -5.70 -7.94 -7.66
N PRO A 28 -4.82 -8.64 -8.38
CA PRO A 28 -4.06 -9.74 -7.81
C PRO A 28 -3.07 -9.22 -6.76
N TYR A 29 -3.18 -9.72 -5.53
CA TYR A 29 -2.33 -9.33 -4.40
C TYR A 29 -1.91 -10.57 -3.62
N TYR A 30 -0.73 -11.11 -3.97
CA TYR A 30 -0.25 -12.42 -3.50
C TYR A 30 -1.27 -13.53 -3.76
N SER A 31 -1.78 -14.20 -2.73
CA SER A 31 -2.82 -15.23 -2.80
C SER A 31 -4.24 -14.68 -3.01
N GLU A 32 -4.43 -13.36 -2.95
CA GLU A 32 -5.75 -12.73 -2.95
C GLU A 32 -6.11 -12.08 -4.30
N SER A 33 -7.41 -12.01 -4.55
CA SER A 33 -8.00 -11.21 -5.62
C SER A 33 -8.83 -10.10 -4.96
N VAL A 34 -8.20 -8.94 -4.76
CA VAL A 34 -8.79 -7.83 -4.02
C VAL A 34 -9.77 -7.08 -4.90
N ARG A 35 -11.03 -6.96 -4.46
CA ARG A 35 -12.04 -6.16 -5.16
C ARG A 35 -11.87 -4.69 -4.79
N ILE A 36 -11.57 -3.86 -5.77
CA ILE A 36 -11.43 -2.41 -5.65
C ILE A 36 -12.56 -1.73 -6.41
N THR A 37 -13.31 -0.88 -5.73
CA THR A 37 -14.35 -0.05 -6.35
C THR A 37 -13.80 1.35 -6.58
N TYR A 38 -14.04 1.95 -7.73
CA TYR A 38 -13.56 3.29 -8.04
C TYR A 38 -14.53 4.05 -8.95
N SER A 39 -14.46 5.38 -8.92
CA SER A 39 -15.13 6.23 -9.91
C SER A 39 -14.20 6.44 -11.11
N PRO A 40 -14.64 6.22 -12.36
CA PRO A 40 -13.82 6.48 -13.55
C PRO A 40 -13.33 7.92 -13.64
N GLY A 41 -14.05 8.87 -13.04
CA GLY A 41 -13.67 10.27 -12.95
C GLY A 41 -12.33 10.51 -12.23
N PHE A 42 -11.90 9.58 -11.37
CA PHE A 42 -10.57 9.65 -10.74
C PHE A 42 -9.43 9.63 -11.77
N LEU A 43 -9.65 9.01 -12.93
CA LEU A 43 -8.68 8.89 -14.01
C LEU A 43 -8.75 10.08 -14.99
N SER A 44 -9.64 11.04 -14.80
CA SER A 44 -9.83 12.15 -15.73
C SER A 44 -8.69 13.18 -15.75
N PRO A 45 -8.05 13.55 -14.61
CA PRO A 45 -6.89 14.43 -14.64
C PRO A 45 -5.73 13.79 -15.43
N GLY A 46 -5.29 14.46 -16.49
CA GLY A 46 -4.15 14.03 -17.30
C GLY A 46 -2.79 14.41 -16.70
N LYS A 47 -1.72 13.99 -17.36
CA LYS A 47 -0.33 14.33 -16.98
C LYS A 47 -0.12 15.86 -16.97
N PRO A 48 0.26 16.47 -15.83
CA PRO A 48 0.60 17.89 -15.77
C PRO A 48 2.05 18.14 -16.22
N ALA A 49 2.40 19.41 -16.43
CA ALA A 49 3.80 19.81 -16.43
C ALA A 49 4.42 19.64 -15.04
N LEU A 50 5.71 19.36 -14.96
CA LEU A 50 6.45 19.20 -13.70
C LEU A 50 7.04 20.54 -13.25
N ASP A 51 6.15 21.37 -12.71
CA ASP A 51 6.45 22.62 -12.01
C ASP A 51 5.49 22.79 -10.82
N ASP A 52 5.87 23.64 -9.85
CA ASP A 52 5.13 23.85 -8.62
C ASP A 52 3.64 24.16 -8.82
N ARG A 53 3.32 25.04 -9.78
CA ARG A 53 1.95 25.49 -10.03
C ARG A 53 1.13 24.36 -10.62
N SER A 54 1.65 23.69 -11.64
CA SER A 54 0.96 22.61 -12.36
C SER A 54 0.72 21.40 -11.46
N LEU A 55 1.69 21.04 -10.61
CA LEU A 55 1.59 19.93 -9.66
C LEU A 55 0.55 20.21 -8.57
N TYR A 56 0.52 21.44 -8.01
CA TYR A 56 -0.52 21.85 -7.07
C TYR A 56 -1.92 21.80 -7.70
N GLN A 57 -2.07 22.33 -8.92
CA GLN A 57 -3.35 22.29 -9.64
C GLN A 57 -3.80 20.86 -9.94
N HIS A 58 -2.87 19.96 -10.27
CA HIS A 58 -3.18 18.55 -10.48
C HIS A 58 -3.67 17.87 -9.20
N PHE A 59 -3.04 18.12 -8.05
CA PHE A 59 -3.52 17.63 -6.75
C PHE A 59 -4.94 18.13 -6.45
N GLN A 60 -5.22 19.41 -6.70
CA GLN A 60 -6.57 19.96 -6.55
C GLN A 60 -7.58 19.33 -7.52
N ALA A 61 -7.16 19.02 -8.75
CA ALA A 61 -8.01 18.37 -9.74
C ALA A 61 -8.41 16.96 -9.27
N LEU A 62 -7.46 16.16 -8.78
CA LEU A 62 -7.74 14.87 -8.14
C LEU A 62 -8.70 15.02 -6.96
N GLY A 63 -8.53 16.06 -6.13
CA GLY A 63 -9.42 16.37 -5.01
C GLY A 63 -10.86 16.72 -5.39
N LYS A 64 -11.10 17.14 -6.63
CA LYS A 64 -12.45 17.41 -7.17
C LYS A 64 -13.11 16.19 -7.79
N THR A 65 -12.37 15.10 -7.99
CA THR A 65 -12.92 13.82 -8.46
C THR A 65 -13.61 13.07 -7.31
N ASP A 66 -14.45 12.09 -7.62
CA ASP A 66 -14.97 11.16 -6.61
C ASP A 66 -13.97 10.03 -6.32
N TYR A 67 -12.86 10.36 -5.67
CA TYR A 67 -11.82 9.41 -5.28
C TYR A 67 -12.19 8.54 -4.06
N THR A 68 -13.28 8.88 -3.37
CA THR A 68 -13.68 8.26 -2.10
C THR A 68 -13.93 6.75 -2.20
N PRO A 69 -14.61 6.22 -3.25
CA PRO A 69 -14.78 4.78 -3.41
C PRO A 69 -13.45 4.03 -3.47
N LEU A 70 -12.49 4.54 -4.24
CA LEU A 70 -11.15 3.94 -4.39
C LEU A 70 -10.42 3.91 -3.05
N LEU A 71 -10.34 5.07 -2.38
CA LEU A 71 -9.67 5.16 -1.08
C LEU A 71 -10.35 4.27 -0.02
N ARG A 72 -11.69 4.19 -0.04
CA ARG A 72 -12.47 3.34 0.88
C ARG A 72 -12.18 1.86 0.64
N SER A 73 -12.20 1.39 -0.60
CA SER A 73 -11.87 -0.01 -0.94
C SER A 73 -10.46 -0.39 -0.52
N LEU A 74 -9.47 0.49 -0.78
CA LEU A 74 -8.09 0.29 -0.34
C LEU A 74 -7.98 0.23 1.19
N LYS A 75 -8.60 1.16 1.92
CA LYS A 75 -8.62 1.15 3.40
C LYS A 75 -9.35 -0.06 3.97
N GLN A 76 -10.40 -0.55 3.31
CA GLN A 76 -11.11 -1.76 3.70
C GLN A 76 -10.22 -2.99 3.53
N ALA A 77 -9.55 -3.13 2.37
CA ALA A 77 -8.61 -4.22 2.12
C ALA A 77 -7.47 -4.22 3.14
N ARG A 78 -6.92 -3.04 3.47
CA ARG A 78 -5.92 -2.89 4.55
C ARG A 78 -6.39 -3.51 5.87
N LYS A 79 -7.63 -3.23 6.28
CA LYS A 79 -8.20 -3.74 7.53
C LYS A 79 -8.43 -5.26 7.47
N ILE A 80 -9.01 -5.75 6.38
CA ILE A 80 -9.34 -7.17 6.21
C ILE A 80 -8.07 -8.03 6.23
N PHE A 81 -7.02 -7.60 5.53
CA PHE A 81 -5.78 -8.36 5.41
C PHE A 81 -4.72 -7.96 6.43
N GLN A 82 -5.05 -7.09 7.39
CA GLN A 82 -4.13 -6.60 8.43
C GLN A 82 -2.80 -6.04 7.84
N LEU A 83 -2.91 -5.27 6.76
CA LEU A 83 -1.72 -4.70 6.10
C LEU A 83 -1.17 -3.55 6.94
N ASN A 84 0.15 -3.57 7.18
CA ASN A 84 0.86 -2.38 7.65
C ASN A 84 0.96 -1.32 6.55
N ASP A 85 1.62 -0.19 6.81
CA ASP A 85 1.63 0.93 5.87
C ASP A 85 2.37 0.59 4.58
N TRP A 86 3.49 -0.14 4.66
CA TRP A 86 4.24 -0.58 3.49
C TRP A 86 3.41 -1.48 2.58
N MET A 87 2.77 -2.50 3.15
CA MET A 87 1.95 -3.44 2.39
C MET A 87 0.66 -2.78 1.87
N TYR A 88 0.08 -1.85 2.63
CA TYR A 88 -1.03 -1.01 2.16
C TYR A 88 -0.62 -0.18 0.93
N TYR A 89 0.56 0.43 0.97
CA TYR A 89 1.13 1.16 -0.15
C TYR A 89 1.39 0.24 -1.35
N GLN A 90 1.93 -0.98 -1.15
CA GLN A 90 2.11 -1.94 -2.24
C GLN A 90 0.80 -2.35 -2.92
N LEU A 91 -0.28 -2.57 -2.14
CA LEU A 91 -1.61 -2.80 -2.70
C LEU A 91 -2.10 -1.59 -3.52
N MET A 92 -1.90 -0.37 -3.00
CA MET A 92 -2.24 0.86 -3.71
C MET A 92 -1.45 0.99 -5.02
N ARG A 93 -0.15 0.71 -5.03
CA ARG A 93 0.69 0.73 -6.22
C ARG A 93 0.20 -0.25 -7.28
N LYS A 94 -0.02 -1.51 -6.91
CA LYS A 94 -0.58 -2.52 -7.83
C LYS A 94 -1.95 -2.11 -8.38
N THR A 95 -2.80 -1.52 -7.55
CA THR A 95 -4.11 -1.00 -8.00
C THR A 95 -3.95 0.12 -9.01
N LEU A 96 -3.06 1.09 -8.76
CA LEU A 96 -2.79 2.19 -9.68
C LEU A 96 -2.12 1.72 -10.96
N ASP A 97 -1.28 0.70 -10.91
CA ASP A 97 -0.65 0.12 -12.10
C ASP A 97 -1.67 -0.44 -13.08
N GLU A 98 -2.70 -1.13 -12.57
CA GLU A 98 -3.82 -1.65 -13.34
C GLU A 98 -4.73 -0.51 -13.85
N LEU A 99 -5.13 0.42 -12.98
CA LEU A 99 -6.02 1.52 -13.35
C LEU A 99 -5.43 2.49 -14.38
N PHE A 100 -4.12 2.74 -14.29
CA PHE A 100 -3.36 3.63 -15.17
C PHE A 100 -2.55 2.82 -16.19
N ALA A 101 -2.99 1.60 -16.55
CA ALA A 101 -2.35 0.83 -17.60
C ALA A 101 -2.25 1.66 -18.90
N GLY A 102 -1.04 1.74 -19.47
CA GLY A 102 -0.75 2.55 -20.66
C GLY A 102 -0.54 4.05 -20.42
N ARG A 103 -0.64 4.54 -19.17
CA ARG A 103 -0.35 5.94 -18.81
C ARG A 103 1.07 6.12 -18.27
N SER A 104 1.48 7.37 -18.10
CA SER A 104 2.84 7.69 -17.67
C SER A 104 3.12 7.28 -16.21
N ALA A 105 4.39 7.00 -15.90
CA ALA A 105 4.82 6.73 -14.52
C ALA A 105 4.54 7.92 -13.58
N VAL A 106 4.64 9.15 -14.10
CA VAL A 106 4.32 10.39 -13.37
C VAL A 106 2.86 10.40 -12.92
N GLU A 107 1.91 10.11 -13.80
CA GLU A 107 0.47 10.09 -13.42
C GLU A 107 0.19 9.09 -12.30
N LYS A 108 0.82 7.91 -12.37
CA LYS A 108 0.72 6.89 -11.31
C LYS A 108 1.30 7.38 -9.98
N GLU A 109 2.45 8.04 -10.02
CA GLU A 109 3.10 8.57 -8.83
C GLU A 109 2.30 9.70 -8.18
N LEU A 110 1.73 10.61 -8.99
CA LEU A 110 0.88 11.70 -8.49
C LEU A 110 -0.42 11.17 -7.89
N ALA A 111 -1.01 10.13 -8.48
CA ALA A 111 -2.17 9.45 -7.91
C ALA A 111 -1.82 8.76 -6.58
N ALA A 112 -0.66 8.10 -6.47
CA ALA A 112 -0.20 7.49 -5.22
C ALA A 112 0.06 8.53 -4.12
N TRP A 113 0.74 9.64 -4.48
CA TRP A 113 0.98 10.77 -3.59
C TRP A 113 -0.34 11.36 -3.07
N PHE A 114 -1.30 11.59 -3.95
CA PHE A 114 -2.62 12.08 -3.59
C PHE A 114 -3.32 11.11 -2.63
N LEU A 115 -3.42 9.82 -2.98
CA LEU A 115 -4.13 8.82 -2.18
C LEU A 115 -3.50 8.59 -0.81
N LEU A 116 -2.16 8.55 -0.69
CA LEU A 116 -1.50 8.48 0.62
C LEU A 116 -1.77 9.73 1.47
N SER A 117 -1.75 10.91 0.85
CA SER A 117 -2.08 12.16 1.55
C SER A 117 -3.53 12.12 2.09
N GLN A 118 -4.49 11.70 1.27
CA GLN A 118 -5.89 11.50 1.68
C GLN A 118 -6.08 10.31 2.64
N ALA A 119 -5.15 9.35 2.64
CA ALA A 119 -5.14 8.27 3.62
C ALA A 119 -4.76 8.76 5.03
N GLY A 120 -4.17 9.96 5.14
CA GLY A 120 -3.85 10.64 6.39
C GLY A 120 -2.36 10.70 6.70
N TYR A 121 -1.48 10.35 5.75
CA TYR A 121 -0.03 10.42 5.95
C TYR A 121 0.52 11.81 5.67
N ASP A 122 1.64 12.13 6.32
CA ASP A 122 2.44 13.30 6.01
C ASP A 122 3.38 12.98 4.83
N THR A 123 3.09 13.56 3.67
CA THR A 123 3.76 13.26 2.40
C THR A 123 4.49 14.49 1.84
N ARG A 124 5.54 14.25 1.06
CA ARG A 124 6.18 15.25 0.20
C ARG A 124 6.26 14.72 -1.22
N LEU A 125 6.33 15.63 -2.16
CA LEU A 125 6.58 15.32 -3.56
C LEU A 125 7.84 16.05 -4.00
N ALA A 126 8.80 15.31 -4.54
CA ALA A 126 9.91 15.89 -5.27
C ALA A 126 9.76 15.57 -6.76
N TYR A 127 10.38 16.37 -7.62
CA TYR A 127 10.32 16.17 -9.07
C TYR A 127 11.61 16.64 -9.74
N LEU A 128 11.90 16.05 -10.90
CA LEU A 128 12.99 16.45 -11.77
C LEU A 128 12.70 15.99 -13.20
N GLU A 129 12.81 16.91 -14.16
CA GLU A 129 12.57 16.65 -15.59
C GLU A 129 11.18 16.02 -15.84
N GLU A 130 11.13 14.71 -16.11
CA GLU A 130 9.93 13.92 -16.42
C GLU A 130 9.63 12.87 -15.34
N GLU A 131 10.20 13.05 -14.14
CA GLU A 131 10.08 12.14 -13.00
C GLU A 131 9.49 12.84 -11.78
N ALA A 132 8.64 12.11 -11.04
CA ALA A 132 8.10 12.52 -9.76
C ALA A 132 8.46 11.46 -8.71
N PHE A 133 8.65 11.89 -7.47
CA PHE A 133 9.11 11.07 -6.37
C PHE A 133 8.27 11.35 -5.12
N LEU A 134 7.61 10.32 -4.63
CA LEU A 134 6.79 10.33 -3.42
C LEU A 134 7.65 10.05 -2.20
N TYR A 135 7.53 10.93 -1.22
CA TYR A 135 8.18 10.83 0.07
C TYR A 135 7.15 10.76 1.19
N VAL A 136 7.44 9.99 2.24
CA VAL A 136 6.59 9.91 3.44
C VAL A 136 7.41 10.18 4.69
N TYR A 137 6.81 10.91 5.64
CA TYR A 137 7.39 11.07 6.97
C TYR A 137 7.42 9.71 7.66
N THR A 138 8.54 9.35 8.28
CA THR A 138 8.64 8.15 9.11
C THR A 138 9.46 8.40 10.36
N GLN A 139 9.20 7.61 11.39
CA GLN A 139 10.01 7.53 12.61
C GLN A 139 10.86 6.25 12.63
N ASP A 140 10.68 5.38 11.63
CA ASP A 140 11.42 4.13 11.54
C ASP A 140 12.76 4.37 10.85
N ALA A 141 13.78 3.63 11.28
CA ALA A 141 15.04 3.56 10.57
C ALA A 141 14.88 2.71 9.30
N VAL A 142 14.96 3.35 8.14
CA VAL A 142 14.94 2.70 6.83
C VAL A 142 16.31 2.89 6.18
N PHE A 143 16.98 1.78 5.91
CA PHE A 143 18.33 1.75 5.38
C PHE A 143 18.33 1.63 3.85
N GLU A 144 19.43 2.09 3.24
CA GLU A 144 19.63 2.09 1.78
C GLU A 144 18.54 2.81 0.96
N ALA A 145 17.69 3.61 1.60
CA ALA A 145 16.65 4.39 0.94
C ALA A 145 17.05 5.87 0.79
N PRO A 146 16.74 6.52 -0.35
CA PRO A 146 16.90 7.97 -0.48
C PRO A 146 16.00 8.71 0.52
N VAL A 147 16.56 9.70 1.22
CA VAL A 147 15.85 10.50 2.21
C VAL A 147 16.00 11.99 1.94
N ILE A 148 15.04 12.77 2.43
CA ILE A 148 15.14 14.22 2.57
C ILE A 148 14.79 14.62 4.00
N GLU A 149 15.32 15.75 4.44
CA GLU A 149 14.87 16.41 5.66
C GLU A 149 14.02 17.63 5.27
N ASP A 150 12.84 17.76 5.89
CA ASP A 150 11.99 18.93 5.76
C ASP A 150 11.42 19.29 7.13
N ASN A 151 11.63 20.53 7.57
CA ASN A 151 11.17 21.04 8.88
C ASN A 151 11.59 20.16 10.07
N GLY A 152 12.83 19.66 10.07
CA GLY A 152 13.38 18.80 11.15
C GLY A 152 12.78 17.39 11.20
N ARG A 153 12.07 16.97 10.15
CA ARG A 153 11.52 15.61 10.01
C ARG A 153 12.17 14.89 8.84
N LEU A 154 12.38 13.59 9.02
CA LEU A 154 12.94 12.72 8.00
C LEU A 154 11.83 12.13 7.13
N PHE A 155 11.99 12.25 5.81
CA PHE A 155 11.09 11.65 4.84
C PHE A 155 11.83 10.65 3.96
N VAL A 156 11.26 9.45 3.81
CA VAL A 156 11.81 8.36 2.98
C VAL A 156 11.13 8.35 1.61
N ASN A 157 11.92 8.21 0.55
CA ASN A 157 11.43 8.07 -0.82
C ASN A 157 10.81 6.68 -1.02
N LEU A 158 9.50 6.61 -1.26
CA LEU A 158 8.80 5.36 -1.54
C LEU A 158 8.89 4.92 -3.00
N THR A 159 9.10 5.85 -3.94
CA THR A 159 9.22 5.56 -5.38
C THR A 159 10.46 4.72 -5.67
N ASN A 160 11.57 5.07 -5.04
CA ASN A 160 12.90 4.53 -5.28
C ASN A 160 13.53 3.92 -4.02
N ILE A 161 12.72 3.42 -3.09
CA ILE A 161 13.18 2.91 -1.78
C ILE A 161 14.24 1.79 -1.87
N ARG A 162 14.31 1.08 -3.01
CA ARG A 162 15.30 0.01 -3.28
C ARG A 162 16.31 0.36 -4.38
N ALA A 163 16.31 1.58 -4.88
CA ALA A 163 17.21 1.99 -5.96
C ALA A 163 18.65 2.12 -5.41
N ARG A 164 19.42 1.04 -5.49
CA ARG A 164 20.82 1.01 -5.07
C ARG A 164 21.70 1.78 -6.04
N GLY A 165 22.58 2.64 -5.51
CA GLY A 165 23.71 3.18 -6.27
C GLY A 165 23.36 4.18 -7.39
N GLY A 166 22.16 4.77 -7.38
CA GLY A 166 21.81 5.84 -8.30
C GLY A 166 22.67 7.09 -8.08
N LYS A 167 23.00 7.81 -9.16
CA LYS A 167 23.65 9.12 -9.04
C LYS A 167 22.76 10.05 -8.22
N GLN A 168 23.32 10.69 -7.19
CA GLN A 168 22.63 11.73 -6.45
C GLN A 168 22.36 12.90 -7.41
N ARG A 169 21.08 13.15 -7.69
CA ARG A 169 20.59 14.28 -8.48
C ARG A 169 19.92 15.26 -7.52
N ALA A 170 20.18 16.55 -7.68
CA ALA A 170 19.42 17.56 -6.98
C ALA A 170 17.98 17.54 -7.52
N LEU A 171 17.01 17.31 -6.63
CA LEU A 171 15.58 17.29 -6.96
C LEU A 171 14.95 18.61 -6.53
N TYR A 172 13.90 19.03 -7.23
CA TYR A 172 13.04 20.11 -6.75
C TYR A 172 12.03 19.54 -5.76
N LEU A 173 11.96 20.11 -4.56
CA LEU A 173 10.92 19.79 -3.58
C LEU A 173 9.72 20.69 -3.83
N LEU A 174 8.53 20.09 -4.02
CA LEU A 174 7.30 20.85 -4.18
C LEU A 174 6.99 21.65 -2.91
N ASN A 175 6.77 22.96 -3.01
CA ASN A 175 6.51 23.80 -1.84
C ASN A 175 5.16 23.50 -1.18
N PHE A 176 4.20 22.97 -1.94
CA PHE A 176 2.90 22.56 -1.43
C PHE A 176 3.01 21.28 -0.59
N GLN A 177 2.58 21.37 0.68
CA GLN A 177 2.51 20.25 1.61
C GLN A 177 1.05 19.78 1.73
N ALA A 178 0.77 18.57 1.25
CA ALA A 178 -0.59 18.06 1.17
C ALA A 178 -1.24 17.82 2.54
N ASN A 179 -0.49 17.27 3.50
CA ASN A 179 -0.97 16.97 4.85
C ASN A 179 0.18 17.07 5.88
N PRO A 180 0.69 18.28 6.19
CA PRO A 180 1.90 18.47 7.01
C PRO A 180 1.77 18.05 8.48
N LYS A 181 0.55 17.78 8.94
CA LYS A 181 0.25 17.25 10.28
C LYS A 181 -0.21 15.79 10.24
N GLY A 182 0.00 15.11 9.11
CA GLY A 182 -0.36 13.72 8.91
C GLY A 182 0.44 12.76 9.78
N ASN A 183 0.01 11.51 9.78
CA ASN A 183 0.64 10.45 10.54
C ASN A 183 1.98 10.05 9.92
N ALA A 184 2.90 9.57 10.77
CA ALA A 184 4.11 8.89 10.33
C ALA A 184 3.75 7.56 9.64
N PHE A 185 4.47 7.24 8.59
CA PHE A 185 4.42 5.96 7.88
C PHE A 185 5.30 4.94 8.61
N SER A 186 4.73 3.78 8.92
CA SER A 186 5.38 2.70 9.67
C SER A 186 5.71 1.50 8.78
N PHE A 187 6.98 1.13 8.76
CA PHE A 187 7.53 -0.08 8.14
C PHE A 187 7.61 -1.23 9.14
N LYS A 188 7.08 -1.09 10.36
CA LYS A 188 7.05 -2.20 11.33
C LYS A 188 6.09 -3.30 10.87
N LEU A 189 6.52 -4.55 10.97
CA LEU A 189 5.71 -5.72 10.70
C LEU A 189 5.42 -6.48 12.00
N ALA A 190 4.63 -5.85 12.88
CA ALA A 190 4.29 -6.43 14.19
C ALA A 190 3.36 -7.65 14.11
N GLU A 191 2.54 -7.72 13.06
CA GLU A 191 1.65 -8.83 12.76
C GLU A 191 1.82 -9.22 11.28
N LEU A 192 1.69 -10.52 10.99
CA LEU A 192 1.71 -11.00 9.61
C LEU A 192 0.36 -10.70 8.94
N PRO A 193 0.36 -10.30 7.65
CA PRO A 193 -0.87 -10.14 6.89
C PRO A 193 -1.74 -11.38 6.90
N LEU A 194 -3.05 -11.18 7.01
CA LEU A 194 -4.04 -12.25 6.97
C LEU A 194 -4.36 -12.64 5.52
N LEU A 195 -3.42 -13.31 4.86
CA LEU A 195 -3.55 -13.83 3.49
C LEU A 195 -3.76 -15.35 3.51
N ARG A 196 -4.42 -15.91 2.49
CA ARG A 196 -4.54 -17.36 2.33
C ARG A 196 -3.17 -17.98 2.09
N PRO A 197 -2.67 -18.89 2.96
CA PRO A 197 -1.33 -19.43 2.82
C PRO A 197 -1.13 -20.13 1.48
N ARG A 198 0.02 -19.88 0.85
CA ARG A 198 0.50 -20.68 -0.28
C ARG A 198 1.58 -21.63 0.25
N GLU A 199 1.13 -22.79 0.70
CA GLU A 199 2.01 -23.76 1.35
C GLU A 199 3.09 -24.28 0.41
N THR A 200 4.32 -24.33 0.93
CA THR A 200 5.47 -24.92 0.27
C THR A 200 6.34 -25.65 1.29
N SER A 201 7.12 -26.64 0.86
CA SER A 201 8.05 -27.35 1.74
C SER A 201 9.41 -26.69 1.69
N MET A 202 10.06 -26.57 2.85
CA MET A 202 11.45 -26.15 2.96
C MET A 202 12.22 -27.01 3.95
N THR A 203 13.51 -27.18 3.66
CA THR A 203 14.43 -27.90 4.52
C THR A 203 15.19 -26.92 5.42
N VAL A 204 15.07 -27.07 6.74
CA VAL A 204 15.85 -26.30 7.72
C VAL A 204 17.00 -27.16 8.22
N ARG A 205 18.23 -26.66 8.09
CA ARG A 205 19.45 -27.34 8.54
C ARG A 205 20.15 -26.50 9.58
N PHE A 206 20.40 -27.09 10.74
CA PHE A 206 21.06 -26.41 11.85
C PHE A 206 21.91 -27.37 12.66
N ARG A 207 22.89 -26.83 13.38
CA ARG A 207 23.71 -27.59 14.31
C ARG A 207 23.06 -27.54 15.68
N PHE A 208 22.80 -28.70 16.26
CA PHE A 208 22.28 -28.83 17.62
C PHE A 208 23.11 -29.85 18.38
N ARG A 209 23.72 -29.42 19.49
CA ARG A 209 24.58 -30.28 20.35
C ARG A 209 25.64 -31.06 19.55
N GLY A 210 26.33 -30.37 18.66
CA GLY A 210 27.42 -30.94 17.87
C GLY A 210 27.00 -31.73 16.63
N GLN A 211 25.72 -32.10 16.48
CA GLN A 211 25.20 -32.87 15.34
C GLN A 211 24.42 -31.98 14.37
N TRP A 212 24.52 -32.31 13.08
CA TRP A 212 23.65 -31.71 12.07
C TRP A 212 22.25 -32.30 12.20
N ARG A 213 21.26 -31.42 12.30
CA ARG A 213 19.84 -31.75 12.20
C ARG A 213 19.28 -31.20 10.89
N GLN A 214 18.34 -31.93 10.34
CA GLN A 214 17.57 -31.54 9.18
C GLN A 214 16.10 -31.76 9.49
N LEU A 215 15.29 -30.73 9.31
CA LEU A 215 13.84 -30.79 9.45
C LEU A 215 13.20 -30.38 8.12
N GLU A 216 12.21 -31.14 7.67
CA GLU A 216 11.30 -30.70 6.62
C GLU A 216 10.14 -29.97 7.28
N VAL A 217 9.88 -28.75 6.85
CA VAL A 217 8.83 -27.90 7.41
C VAL A 217 7.98 -27.28 6.30
N ALA A 218 6.74 -26.97 6.63
CA ALA A 218 5.86 -26.20 5.77
C ALA A 218 6.16 -24.71 5.96
N ALA A 219 6.14 -23.95 4.88
CA ALA A 219 6.30 -22.51 4.86
C ALA A 219 5.19 -21.88 4.01
N ASP A 220 4.98 -20.58 4.18
CA ASP A 220 4.05 -19.80 3.34
C ASP A 220 4.85 -18.98 2.33
N GLN A 221 4.63 -19.25 1.04
CA GLN A 221 5.27 -18.56 -0.06
C GLN A 221 4.91 -17.06 -0.10
N ASN A 222 3.73 -16.66 0.40
CA ASN A 222 3.37 -15.23 0.48
C ASN A 222 4.39 -14.44 1.28
N ILE A 223 4.85 -15.01 2.40
CA ILE A 223 5.82 -14.36 3.29
C ILE A 223 7.15 -14.17 2.60
N ARG A 224 7.63 -15.20 1.89
CA ARG A 224 8.85 -15.09 1.10
C ARG A 224 8.74 -13.98 0.06
N ASP A 225 7.61 -13.91 -0.63
CA ASP A 225 7.39 -12.97 -1.73
C ASP A 225 7.37 -11.52 -1.22
N TYR A 226 6.57 -11.21 -0.18
CA TYR A 226 6.54 -9.84 0.34
C TYR A 226 7.81 -9.45 1.10
N MET A 227 8.49 -10.40 1.75
CA MET A 227 9.77 -10.11 2.43
C MET A 227 10.90 -9.84 1.43
N ALA A 228 10.85 -10.43 0.23
CA ALA A 228 11.79 -10.12 -0.84
C ALA A 228 11.65 -8.69 -1.38
N GLU A 229 10.48 -8.07 -1.19
CA GLU A 229 10.16 -6.70 -1.59
C GLU A 229 10.21 -5.70 -0.42
N TYR A 230 10.37 -6.19 0.80
CA TYR A 230 10.31 -5.38 2.02
C TYR A 230 11.53 -4.45 2.15
N PRO A 231 11.36 -3.19 2.59
CA PRO A 231 12.46 -2.27 2.82
C PRO A 231 13.41 -2.79 3.89
N LEU A 232 14.67 -2.39 3.81
CA LEU A 232 15.64 -2.68 4.85
C LEU A 232 15.33 -1.80 6.06
N ILE A 233 14.88 -2.42 7.14
CA ILE A 233 14.58 -1.78 8.42
C ILE A 233 15.61 -2.20 9.48
N ASP A 234 15.49 -1.66 10.68
CA ASP A 234 16.35 -2.06 11.80
C ASP A 234 16.30 -3.58 12.05
N GLU A 235 17.48 -4.19 12.21
CA GLU A 235 17.63 -5.65 12.35
C GLU A 235 16.80 -6.22 13.50
N SER A 236 16.66 -5.47 14.60
CA SER A 236 15.87 -5.89 15.76
C SER A 236 14.40 -6.11 15.41
N GLN A 237 13.86 -5.33 14.47
CA GLN A 237 12.45 -5.46 14.07
C GLN A 237 12.16 -6.80 13.38
N TYR A 238 13.14 -7.42 12.72
CA TYR A 238 12.94 -8.74 12.11
C TYR A 238 12.84 -9.85 13.15
N LEU A 239 13.44 -9.67 14.33
CA LEU A 239 13.37 -10.64 15.43
C LEU A 239 11.99 -10.63 16.09
N ASP A 240 11.28 -9.51 16.01
CA ASP A 240 9.93 -9.34 16.56
C ASP A 240 8.82 -9.87 15.62
N ILE A 241 9.15 -10.17 14.35
CA ILE A 241 8.18 -10.72 13.40
C ILE A 241 7.80 -12.14 13.84
N PRO A 242 6.50 -12.43 14.08
CA PRO A 242 6.10 -13.76 14.52
C PRO A 242 6.28 -14.79 13.41
N LEU A 243 6.49 -16.06 13.81
CA LEU A 243 6.44 -17.17 12.87
C LEU A 243 5.04 -17.29 12.27
N SER A 244 4.97 -17.67 11.00
CA SER A 244 3.67 -17.93 10.37
C SER A 244 2.94 -19.10 11.02
N PRO A 245 1.61 -19.15 10.99
CA PRO A 245 0.86 -20.32 11.47
C PRO A 245 1.30 -21.61 10.78
N THR A 246 1.52 -21.58 9.46
CA THR A 246 2.01 -22.72 8.66
C THR A 246 3.38 -23.21 9.12
N LEU A 247 4.32 -22.30 9.35
CA LEU A 247 5.67 -22.66 9.82
C LEU A 247 5.64 -23.14 11.26
N SER A 248 4.91 -22.44 12.13
CA SER A 248 4.78 -22.81 13.54
C SER A 248 4.19 -24.21 13.73
N ALA A 249 3.15 -24.54 12.96
CA ALA A 249 2.46 -25.83 13.04
C ALA A 249 3.36 -27.01 12.65
N SER A 250 4.31 -26.81 11.73
CA SER A 250 5.21 -27.87 11.26
C SER A 250 6.55 -27.89 12.00
N LEU A 251 7.12 -26.74 12.36
CA LEU A 251 8.45 -26.62 12.97
C LEU A 251 8.43 -26.85 14.48
N LEU A 252 7.54 -26.20 15.23
CA LEU A 252 7.59 -26.20 16.70
C LEU A 252 7.43 -27.59 17.32
N PRO A 253 6.54 -28.48 16.85
CA PRO A 253 6.45 -29.85 17.37
C PRO A 253 7.75 -30.63 17.20
N GLN A 254 8.43 -30.47 16.05
CA GLN A 254 9.71 -31.12 15.78
C GLN A 254 10.83 -30.59 16.70
N LEU A 255 10.88 -29.27 16.92
CA LEU A 255 11.81 -28.67 17.87
C LEU A 255 11.55 -29.10 19.32
N HIS A 256 10.28 -29.18 19.74
CA HIS A 256 9.91 -29.68 21.06
C HIS A 256 10.32 -31.14 21.26
N GLN A 257 10.15 -32.00 20.25
CA GLN A 257 10.61 -33.39 20.33
C GLN A 257 12.12 -33.47 20.48
N LEU A 258 12.87 -32.70 19.67
CA LEU A 258 14.33 -32.61 19.76
C LEU A 258 14.82 -32.12 21.12
N ALA A 259 14.06 -31.24 21.78
CA ALA A 259 14.37 -30.75 23.13
C ALA A 259 14.02 -31.78 24.22
N LYS A 260 12.90 -32.51 24.08
CA LYS A 260 12.40 -33.50 25.07
C LYS A 260 13.14 -34.83 25.05
N ASP A 261 13.65 -35.27 23.90
CA ASP A 261 14.27 -36.59 23.72
C ASP A 261 15.46 -36.86 24.66
N LYS A 262 15.91 -35.87 25.44
CA LYS A 262 16.90 -36.03 26.51
C LYS A 262 16.65 -35.17 27.76
N SER A 263 15.42 -35.07 28.26
CA SER A 263 15.21 -34.89 29.70
C SER A 263 15.57 -36.20 30.41
N VAL A 264 16.87 -36.50 30.52
CA VAL A 264 17.44 -37.59 31.31
C VAL A 264 18.45 -36.99 32.26
#